data_AF-A0A494X0D4-F1
#
_entry.id   AF-A0A494X0D4-F1
#
_cell.length_a   1.000
_cell.length_b   1.000
_cell.length_c   1.000
_cell.angle_alpha   90.00
_cell.angle_beta   90.00
_cell.angle_gamma   90.00
#
_symmetry.space_group_name_H-M   'P 1'
#
loop_
_entity.id
_entity.type
_entity.pdbx_description
1 polymer ?
#
loop_
_entity_poly.entity_id
_entity_poly.type
_entity_poly.pdbx_seq_one_letter_code
_entity_poly.pdbx_strand_id
1 'polypeptide(L)'
;MLMQAVWDMLSDQKIWNLLGDVQRPLDEDIIRLMFIELFSRVKVLEEENLALRVLLMEQGLVDEELYALTRRAVREFLKEKDDQRAAESEFFARSGIPFPEWVNFKLRGTFSNNGEGV
;
A
#
# COMPACT_ATOMS: atom_id res chain seq x y z
N MET A 1 -18.40 25.94 3.59
CA MET A 1 -17.18 26.06 4.43
C MET A 1 -16.75 24.74 5.09
N LEU A 2 -17.65 23.83 5.49
CA LEU A 2 -17.25 22.53 6.07
C LEU A 2 -16.55 21.57 5.09
N MET A 3 -16.92 21.55 3.80
CA MET A 3 -16.33 20.64 2.82
C MET A 3 -14.87 20.98 2.45
N GLN A 4 -14.53 22.26 2.38
CA GLN A 4 -13.16 22.71 2.03
C GLN A 4 -12.15 22.26 3.10
N ALA A 5 -12.53 22.30 4.38
CA ALA A 5 -11.69 21.85 5.49
C ALA A 5 -11.40 20.34 5.45
N VAL A 6 -12.33 19.53 4.92
CA VAL A 6 -12.13 18.08 4.74
C VAL A 6 -11.14 17.81 3.61
N TRP A 7 -11.23 18.56 2.51
CA TRP A 7 -10.28 18.46 1.40
C TRP A 7 -8.88 19.00 1.75
N ASP A 8 -8.78 20.05 2.56
CA ASP A 8 -7.49 20.56 3.06
C ASP A 8 -6.85 19.59 4.08
N MET A 9 -7.65 18.82 4.83
CA MET A 9 -7.18 17.73 5.69
C MET A 9 -6.65 16.53 4.91
N LEU A 10 -7.14 16.34 3.68
CA LEU A 10 -6.71 15.32 2.74
C LEU A 10 -5.59 15.80 1.79
N SER A 11 -5.13 17.04 1.94
CA SER A 11 -3.96 17.49 1.18
C SER A 11 -2.78 16.59 1.54
N ASP A 12 -2.21 15.96 0.51
CA ASP A 12 -1.09 15.03 0.63
C ASP A 12 -0.03 15.59 1.59
N GLN A 13 0.26 16.88 1.53
CA GLN A 13 1.26 17.53 2.39
C GLN A 13 0.97 17.48 3.89
N LYS A 14 -0.29 17.50 4.32
CA LYS A 14 -0.65 17.40 5.75
C LYS A 14 -0.63 15.95 6.23
N ILE A 15 -1.07 15.02 5.37
CA ILE A 15 -0.91 13.58 5.59
C ILE A 15 0.58 13.22 5.66
N TRP A 16 1.40 13.75 4.75
CA TRP A 16 2.86 13.57 4.72
C TRP A 16 3.56 14.23 5.91
N ASN A 17 3.07 15.36 6.42
CA ASN A 17 3.60 15.96 7.65
C ASN A 17 3.18 15.17 8.91
N LEU A 18 1.99 14.55 8.92
CA LEU A 18 1.55 13.63 9.98
C LEU A 18 2.32 12.31 9.96
N LEU A 19 2.62 11.79 8.76
CA LEU A 19 3.50 10.65 8.52
C LEU A 19 4.99 11.03 8.65
N GLY A 20 5.30 12.33 8.67
CA GLY A 20 6.65 12.88 8.65
C GLY A 20 7.38 12.76 9.98
N ASP A 21 6.65 12.57 11.08
CA ASP A 21 7.22 12.20 12.37
C ASP A 21 7.15 10.69 12.58
N VAL A 22 7.92 9.95 11.78
CA VAL A 22 8.06 8.48 11.83
C VAL A 22 8.59 8.01 13.21
N GLN A 23 9.15 8.91 14.00
CA GLN A 23 9.70 8.64 15.34
C GLN A 23 8.68 8.87 16.46
N ARG A 24 7.48 9.39 16.16
CA ARG A 24 6.46 9.60 17.18
C ARG A 24 5.96 8.25 17.69
N PRO A 25 6.06 7.97 18.99
CA PRO A 25 5.46 6.76 19.55
C PRO A 25 3.94 6.82 19.36
N LEU A 26 3.39 5.83 18.66
CA LEU A 26 1.95 5.65 18.56
C LEU A 26 1.43 5.06 19.87
N ASP A 27 0.31 5.59 20.34
CA ASP A 27 -0.40 5.06 21.51
C ASP A 27 -0.91 3.64 21.21
N GLU A 28 -0.77 2.73 22.18
CA GLU A 28 -1.18 1.33 22.04
C GLU A 28 -2.67 1.18 21.72
N ASP A 29 -3.52 2.05 22.27
CA ASP A 29 -4.96 2.02 22.00
C ASP A 29 -5.29 2.49 20.58
N ILE A 30 -4.52 3.44 20.04
CA ILE A 30 -4.63 3.84 18.63
C ILE A 30 -4.23 2.69 17.71
N ILE A 31 -3.13 2.01 18.02
CA ILE A 31 -2.67 0.82 17.26
C ILE A 31 -3.75 -0.26 17.26
N ARG A 32 -4.36 -0.54 18.42
CA ARG A 32 -5.45 -1.52 18.54
C ARG A 32 -6.66 -1.14 17.67
N LEU A 33 -7.09 0.12 17.71
CA LEU A 33 -8.20 0.61 16.87
C LEU A 33 -7.88 0.49 15.37
N MET A 34 -6.65 0.80 14.97
CA MET A 34 -6.19 0.61 13.59
C MET A 34 -6.24 -0.85 13.16
N PHE A 35 -5.80 -1.78 14.02
CA PHE A 35 -5.92 -3.21 13.74
C PHE A 35 -7.37 -3.66 13.63
N ILE A 36 -8.25 -3.24 14.54
CA ILE A 36 -9.68 -3.58 14.49
C ILE A 36 -10.30 -3.14 13.16
N GLU A 37 -10.03 -1.91 12.73
CA GLU A 37 -10.51 -1.38 11.45
C GLU A 37 -9.95 -2.17 10.26
N LEU A 38 -8.63 -2.48 10.27
CA LEU A 38 -8.01 -3.30 9.23
C LEU A 38 -8.64 -4.69 9.14
N PHE A 39 -8.84 -5.37 10.29
CA PHE A 39 -9.48 -6.68 10.33
C PHE A 39 -10.93 -6.61 9.85
N SER A 40 -11.67 -5.55 10.21
CA SER A 40 -13.03 -5.34 9.73
C SER A 40 -13.09 -5.22 8.21
N ARG A 41 -12.18 -4.44 7.60
CA ARG A 41 -12.08 -4.29 6.14
C ARG A 41 -11.71 -5.60 5.45
N VAL A 42 -10.77 -6.35 6.01
CA VAL A 42 -10.38 -7.66 5.47
C VAL A 42 -11.57 -8.62 5.46
N LYS A 43 -12.37 -8.62 6.54
CA LYS A 43 -13.57 -9.46 6.62
C LYS A 43 -14.61 -9.10 5.56
N VAL A 44 -14.89 -7.80 5.36
CA VAL A 44 -15.82 -7.34 4.32
C VAL A 44 -15.35 -7.76 2.93
N LEU A 45 -14.04 -7.59 2.64
CA LEU A 45 -13.47 -8.03 1.37
C LEU A 45 -13.57 -9.54 1.14
N GLU A 46 -13.43 -10.34 2.20
CA GLU A 46 -13.61 -11.80 2.13
C GLU A 46 -15.06 -12.16 1.78
N GLU A 47 -16.03 -11.52 2.44
CA GLU A 47 -17.47 -11.70 2.18
C GLU A 47 -17.83 -11.31 0.74
N GLU A 48 -17.38 -10.14 0.27
CA GLU A 48 -17.61 -9.67 -1.11
C GLU A 48 -16.98 -10.61 -2.16
N ASN A 49 -15.76 -11.10 -1.91
CA ASN A 49 -15.08 -12.03 -2.81
C ASN A 49 -15.84 -13.35 -2.95
N LEU A 50 -16.32 -13.91 -1.83
CA LEU A 50 -17.12 -15.13 -1.82
C LEU A 50 -18.45 -14.94 -2.54
N ALA A 51 -19.15 -13.83 -2.28
CA ALA A 51 -20.41 -13.51 -2.95
C ALA A 51 -20.22 -13.41 -4.46
N LEU A 52 -19.19 -12.69 -4.91
CA LEU A 52 -18.87 -12.56 -6.33
C LEU A 52 -18.51 -13.90 -6.97
N ARG A 53 -17.70 -14.72 -6.30
CA ARG A 53 -17.34 -16.06 -6.79
C ARG A 53 -18.59 -16.92 -6.98
N VAL A 54 -19.49 -16.94 -6.02
CA VAL A 54 -20.76 -17.70 -6.12
C VAL A 54 -21.58 -17.18 -7.30
N LEU A 55 -21.76 -15.87 -7.43
CA LEU A 55 -22.52 -15.29 -8.55
C LEU A 55 -21.93 -15.65 -9.92
N LEU A 56 -20.61 -15.58 -10.07
CA LEU A 56 -19.92 -15.89 -11.33
C LEU A 56 -20.00 -17.39 -11.68
N MET A 57 -19.94 -18.26 -10.67
CA MET A 57 -20.09 -19.71 -10.84
C MET A 57 -21.53 -20.11 -11.15
N GLU A 58 -22.52 -19.57 -10.42
CA GLU A 58 -23.96 -19.82 -10.65
C GLU A 58 -24.43 -19.33 -12.02
N GLN A 59 -23.86 -18.22 -12.52
CA GLN A 59 -24.15 -17.72 -13.87
C GLN A 59 -23.38 -18.47 -14.97
N GLY A 60 -22.53 -19.45 -14.62
CA GLY A 60 -21.69 -20.19 -15.56
C GLY A 60 -20.67 -19.34 -16.32
N LEU A 61 -20.38 -18.13 -15.84
CA LEU A 61 -19.44 -17.20 -16.47
C LEU A 61 -17.99 -17.58 -16.21
N VAL A 62 -17.75 -18.28 -15.09
CA VAL A 62 -16.43 -18.75 -14.70
C VAL A 62 -16.55 -20.17 -14.18
N ASP A 63 -15.88 -21.12 -14.84
CA ASP A 63 -15.73 -22.48 -14.33
C ASP A 63 -14.65 -22.56 -13.24
N GLU A 64 -14.69 -23.63 -12.45
CA GLU A 64 -13.81 -23.83 -11.31
C GLU A 64 -12.32 -23.95 -11.71
N GLU A 65 -12.04 -24.53 -12.88
CA GLU A 65 -10.68 -24.73 -13.38
C GLU A 65 -10.04 -23.39 -13.76
N LEU A 66 -10.78 -22.57 -14.52
CA LEU A 66 -10.36 -21.21 -14.90
C LEU A 66 -10.14 -20.35 -13.65
N TYR A 67 -11.06 -20.38 -12.69
CA TYR A 67 -10.91 -19.65 -11.42
C TYR A 67 -9.63 -20.07 -10.67
N ALA A 68 -9.40 -21.38 -10.55
CA ALA A 68 -8.24 -21.91 -9.83
C ALA A 68 -6.92 -21.54 -10.50
N LEU A 69 -6.86 -21.61 -11.84
CA LEU A 69 -5.68 -21.27 -12.63
C LEU A 69 -5.37 -19.78 -12.54
N THR A 70 -6.36 -18.91 -12.72
CA THR A 70 -6.18 -17.46 -12.59
C THR A 70 -5.77 -17.07 -11.17
N ARG A 71 -6.39 -17.65 -10.14
CA ARG A 71 -6.02 -17.38 -8.74
C ARG A 71 -4.56 -17.76 -8.44
N ARG A 72 -4.06 -18.87 -9.01
CA ARG A 72 -2.66 -19.26 -8.87
C ARG A 72 -1.72 -18.26 -9.54
N ALA A 73 -1.99 -17.88 -10.79
CA ALA A 73 -1.19 -16.92 -11.53
C ALA A 73 -1.12 -15.56 -10.81
N VAL A 74 -2.25 -15.06 -10.29
CA VAL A 74 -2.29 -13.82 -9.49
C VAL A 74 -1.47 -13.96 -8.21
N ARG A 75 -1.55 -15.10 -7.52
CA ARG A 75 -0.77 -15.34 -6.30
C ARG A 75 0.74 -15.34 -6.57
N GLU A 76 1.17 -15.98 -7.66
CA GLU A 76 2.57 -16.02 -8.08
C GLU A 76 3.08 -14.62 -8.44
N PHE A 77 2.30 -13.85 -9.22
CA PHE A 77 2.62 -12.47 -9.55
C PHE A 77 2.76 -11.57 -8.30
N LEU A 78 1.81 -11.69 -7.35
CA LEU A 78 1.88 -10.91 -6.11
C LEU A 78 3.10 -11.28 -5.27
N LYS A 79 3.43 -12.58 -5.20
CA LYS A 79 4.63 -13.05 -4.51
C LYS A 79 5.89 -12.45 -5.12
N GLU A 80 6.03 -12.48 -6.44
CA GLU A 80 7.20 -11.90 -7.13
C GLU A 80 7.32 -10.40 -6.84
N LYS A 81 6.21 -9.67 -6.84
CA LYS A 81 6.19 -8.25 -6.50
C LYS A 81 6.58 -7.98 -5.05
N ASP A 82 6.17 -8.83 -4.12
CA ASP A 82 6.54 -8.72 -2.70
C ASP A 82 8.03 -9.03 -2.49
N ASP A 83 8.56 -10.05 -3.19
CA ASP A 83 10.00 -10.38 -3.17
C ASP A 83 10.83 -9.20 -3.73
N GLN A 84 10.39 -8.57 -4.83
CA GLN A 84 11.02 -7.36 -5.37
C GLN A 84 10.99 -6.20 -4.37
N ARG A 85 9.84 -5.95 -3.72
CA ARG A 85 9.72 -4.91 -2.69
C ARG A 85 10.60 -5.16 -1.48
N ALA A 86 10.72 -6.43 -1.05
CA ALA A 86 11.60 -6.81 0.05
C ALA A 86 13.06 -6.54 -0.33
N ALA A 87 13.48 -6.91 -1.54
CA ALA A 87 14.83 -6.61 -2.06
C ALA A 87 15.09 -5.10 -2.16
N GLU A 88 14.11 -4.31 -2.60
CA GLU A 88 14.21 -2.84 -2.63
C GLU A 88 14.32 -2.24 -1.23
N SER A 89 13.56 -2.75 -0.27
CA SER A 89 13.63 -2.31 1.13
C SER A 89 14.98 -2.67 1.75
N GLU A 90 15.52 -3.85 1.44
CA GLU A 90 16.84 -4.28 1.89
C GLU A 90 17.96 -3.45 1.25
N PHE A 91 17.85 -3.13 -0.04
CA PHE A 91 18.75 -2.20 -0.72
C PHE A 91 18.73 -0.83 -0.04
N PHE A 92 17.54 -0.27 0.20
CA PHE A 92 17.40 1.01 0.90
C PHE A 92 18.07 0.99 2.27
N ALA A 93 17.80 -0.03 3.09
CA ALA A 93 18.39 -0.17 4.43
C ALA A 93 19.93 -0.23 4.41
N ARG A 94 20.52 -0.79 3.35
CA ARG A 94 21.99 -0.90 3.19
C ARG A 94 22.62 0.30 2.48
N SER A 95 21.84 1.10 1.75
CA SER A 95 22.33 2.15 0.86
C SER A 95 22.86 3.40 1.58
N GLY A 96 22.45 3.65 2.83
CA GLY A 96 22.77 4.88 3.56
C GLY A 96 22.11 6.14 2.99
N ILE A 97 21.23 6.00 1.99
CA ILE A 97 20.50 7.11 1.37
C ILE A 97 19.40 7.58 2.34
N PRO A 98 19.26 8.89 2.61
CA PRO A 98 18.14 9.42 3.39
C PRO A 98 16.79 9.04 2.77
N PHE A 99 15.82 8.64 3.60
CA PHE A 99 14.48 8.26 3.14
C PHE A 99 13.81 9.27 2.18
N PRO A 100 13.90 10.60 2.41
CA PRO A 100 13.33 11.57 1.46
C PRO A 100 13.98 11.53 0.06
N GLU A 101 15.28 11.27 -0.02
CA GLU A 101 16.00 11.17 -1.30
C GLU A 101 15.65 9.87 -2.03
N TRP A 102 15.49 8.77 -1.29
CA TRP A 102 15.02 7.50 -1.82
C TRP A 102 13.59 7.60 -2.39
N VAL A 103 12.67 8.25 -1.67
CA VAL A 103 11.30 8.47 -2.15
C VAL A 103 11.29 9.37 -3.39
N ASN A 104 12.08 10.44 -3.41
CA ASN A 104 12.21 11.30 -4.57
C ASN A 104 12.78 10.56 -5.78
N PHE A 105 13.78 9.69 -5.59
CA PHE A 105 14.30 8.82 -6.64
C PHE A 105 13.24 7.86 -7.18
N LYS A 106 12.45 7.21 -6.31
CA LYS A 106 11.38 6.30 -6.74
C LYS A 106 10.25 7.02 -7.50
N LEU A 107 10.00 8.30 -7.21
CA LEU A 107 8.98 9.10 -7.89
C LEU A 107 9.47 9.75 -9.20
N ARG A 108 10.74 10.15 -9.27
CA ARG A 108 11.29 10.95 -10.38
C ARG A 108 12.30 10.21 -11.27
N GLY A 109 12.78 9.04 -10.84
CA GLY A 109 13.79 8.25 -11.55
C GLY A 109 15.22 8.79 -11.46
N THR A 110 15.46 9.90 -10.75
CA THR A 110 16.78 10.55 -10.62
C THR A 110 17.00 11.02 -9.19
N PHE A 111 18.21 10.84 -8.66
CA PHE A 111 18.63 11.54 -7.44
C PHE A 111 18.79 13.03 -7.78
N SER A 112 18.34 13.91 -6.89
CA SER A 112 18.52 15.34 -7.08
C SER A 112 20.02 15.62 -6.98
N ASN A 113 20.67 15.81 -8.14
CA ASN A 113 22.05 16.23 -8.18
C ASN A 113 22.05 17.70 -7.76
N ASN A 114 22.32 17.98 -6.48
CA ASN A 114 22.70 19.33 -6.04
C ASN A 114 24.12 19.63 -6.53
N GLY A 115 24.29 19.59 -7.85
CA GLY A 115 25.39 20.21 -8.56
C GLY A 115 24.95 21.62 -8.96
N GLU A 116 24.72 22.48 -7.98
CA GLU A 116 24.97 23.90 -8.20
C GLU A 116 26.46 24.09 -7.91
N GLY A 117 27.24 24.25 -8.99
CA GLY A 117 28.64 24.62 -8.86
C GLY A 117 28.75 25.98 -8.19
N VAL A 118 29.46 26.03 -7.05
CA VAL A 118 30.82 26.59 -6.86
C VAL A 118 31.40 25.93 -5.61
#